data_AF-A0A4P9VI13-F1
#
_entry.id   AF-A0A4P9VI13-F1
#
_cell.length_a   1.000
_cell.length_b   1.000
_cell.length_c   1.000
_cell.angle_alpha   90.00
_cell.angle_beta   90.00
_cell.angle_gamma   90.00
#
_symmetry.space_group_name_H-M   'P 1'
#
loop_
_entity.id
_entity.type
_entity.pdbx_description
1 polymer ?
#
loop_
_entity_poly.entity_id
_entity_poly.type
_entity_poly.pdbx_seq_one_letter_code
_entity_poly.pdbx_strand_id
1 'polypeptide(L)'
;MSGHVDKEYGFDRLFEAVVYFPEKVHAIVKEDPDIVFCENYAGETVLQFFSMEGRDDIVGLLLDMGARADEWAVYFACGPAHVSTVAILLAAGAEPDCEACSRELTAWGVPRKSESK
;
A
#
# COMPACT_ATOMS: atom_id res chain seq x y z
N MET A 1 -5.21 26.28 13.40
CA MET A 1 -5.58 25.05 12.66
C MET A 1 -4.33 24.55 11.93
N SER A 2 -3.37 23.97 12.65
CA SER A 2 -2.00 23.72 12.13
C SER A 2 -1.58 22.25 12.28
N GLY A 3 -2.48 21.31 12.02
CA GLY A 3 -2.26 19.89 12.33
C GLY A 3 -2.03 18.95 11.13
N HIS A 4 -2.12 19.43 9.89
CA HIS A 4 -2.14 18.56 8.70
C HIS A 4 -1.05 18.85 7.65
N VAL A 5 -0.35 19.97 7.75
CA VAL A 5 0.64 20.38 6.72
C VAL A 5 1.87 19.46 6.70
N ASP A 6 2.27 18.93 7.86
CA ASP A 6 3.51 18.15 7.96
C ASP A 6 3.36 16.70 7.47
N LYS A 7 2.17 16.10 7.65
CA LYS A 7 1.90 14.70 7.22
C LYS A 7 1.78 14.57 5.71
N GLU A 8 1.06 15.50 5.08
CA GLU A 8 0.91 15.52 3.63
C GLU A 8 2.25 15.79 2.94
N TYR A 9 3.04 16.72 3.47
CA TYR A 9 4.39 16.99 2.95
C TYR A 9 5.28 15.75 2.98
N GLY A 10 5.20 14.93 4.05
CA GLY A 10 5.90 13.65 4.13
C GLY A 10 5.40 12.63 3.10
N PHE A 11 4.07 12.53 2.92
CA PHE A 11 3.46 11.68 1.90
C PHE A 11 3.95 12.07 0.50
N ASP A 12 3.81 13.33 0.11
CA ASP A 12 4.19 13.84 -1.21
C ASP A 12 5.68 13.66 -1.47
N ARG A 13 6.52 13.96 -0.48
CA ARG A 13 7.97 13.78 -0.56
C ARG A 13 8.35 12.33 -0.83
N LEU A 14 7.76 11.38 -0.11
CA LEU A 14 8.02 9.96 -0.34
C LEU A 14 7.42 9.48 -1.66
N PHE A 15 6.20 9.90 -1.99
CA PHE A 15 5.50 9.57 -3.23
C PHE A 15 6.31 10.00 -4.46
N GLU A 16 6.74 11.26 -4.53
CA GLU A 16 7.57 11.74 -5.62
C GLU A 16 8.90 10.98 -5.72
N ALA A 17 9.51 10.67 -4.58
CA ALA A 17 10.75 9.91 -4.55
C ALA A 17 10.58 8.50 -5.13
N VAL A 18 9.55 7.74 -4.72
CA VAL A 18 9.36 6.38 -5.27
C VAL A 18 8.97 6.38 -6.74
N VAL A 19 8.28 7.43 -7.23
CA VAL A 19 7.87 7.53 -8.64
C VAL A 19 9.00 7.99 -9.55
N TYR A 20 9.76 9.00 -9.14
CA TYR A 20 10.69 9.72 -10.02
C TYR A 20 12.16 9.58 -9.62
N PHE A 21 12.45 9.30 -8.34
CA PHE A 21 13.81 9.31 -7.78
C PHE A 21 14.06 8.12 -6.82
N PRO A 22 13.87 6.86 -7.26
CA PRO A 22 13.94 5.69 -6.38
C PRO A 22 15.29 5.56 -5.67
N GLU A 23 16.37 6.08 -6.26
CA GLU A 23 17.71 6.10 -5.66
C GLU A 23 17.80 6.96 -4.38
N LYS A 24 16.87 7.91 -4.18
CA LYS A 24 16.84 8.80 -3.02
C LYS A 24 16.01 8.23 -1.87
N VAL A 25 15.17 7.24 -2.12
CA VAL A 25 14.21 6.70 -1.14
C VAL A 25 14.92 6.24 0.13
N HIS A 26 16.00 5.46 0.00
CA HIS A 26 16.82 5.04 1.14
C HIS A 26 17.37 6.20 1.98
N ALA A 27 17.81 7.28 1.34
CA ALA A 27 18.37 8.42 2.05
C ALA A 27 17.29 9.19 2.81
N ILE A 28 16.12 9.35 2.18
CA ILE A 28 14.94 10.00 2.77
C ILE A 28 14.45 9.22 3.99
N VAL A 29 14.25 7.91 3.86
CA VAL A 29 13.79 7.05 4.96
C VAL A 29 14.84 6.95 6.08
N LYS A 30 16.14 7.03 5.75
CA LYS A 30 17.19 7.07 6.77
C LYS A 30 17.19 8.37 7.59
N GLU A 31 16.87 9.50 6.96
CA GLU A 31 16.74 10.79 7.62
C GLU A 31 15.47 10.86 8.48
N ASP A 32 14.37 10.35 7.94
CA ASP A 32 13.06 10.33 8.58
C ASP A 32 12.39 8.96 8.35
N PRO A 33 12.57 8.01 9.29
CA PRO A 33 11.98 6.68 9.16
C PRO A 33 10.45 6.67 9.17
N ASP A 34 9.82 7.66 9.81
CA ASP A 34 8.37 7.70 9.97
C ASP A 34 7.67 8.18 8.70
N ILE A 35 8.42 8.68 7.71
CA ILE A 35 7.89 9.15 6.42
C ILE A 35 7.12 8.07 5.66
N VAL A 36 7.44 6.79 5.88
CA VAL A 36 6.74 5.65 5.26
C VAL A 36 5.32 5.45 5.79
N PHE A 37 4.97 6.10 6.91
CA PHE A 37 3.65 6.08 7.53
C PHE A 37 2.88 7.39 7.33
N CYS A 38 3.44 8.35 6.58
CA CYS A 38 2.71 9.55 6.22
C CYS A 38 1.52 9.22 5.33
N GLU A 39 0.41 9.92 5.56
CA GLU A 39 -0.87 9.71 4.91
C GLU A 39 -1.25 10.92 4.06
N ASN A 40 -1.90 10.68 2.93
CA ASN A 40 -2.54 11.72 2.13
C ASN A 40 -3.87 12.20 2.78
N TYR A 41 -4.60 13.09 2.10
CA TYR A 41 -5.90 13.58 2.58
C TYR A 41 -7.00 12.51 2.69
N ALA A 42 -6.86 11.39 1.98
CA ALA A 42 -7.77 10.25 2.09
C ALA A 42 -7.41 9.33 3.29
N GLY A 43 -6.31 9.61 3.99
CA GLY A 43 -5.81 8.75 5.07
C GLY A 43 -5.00 7.55 4.57
N GLU A 44 -4.50 7.60 3.32
CA GLU A 44 -3.77 6.50 2.70
C GLU A 44 -2.27 6.74 2.77
N THR A 45 -1.51 5.72 3.14
CA THR A 45 -0.05 5.71 3.01
C THR A 45 0.38 5.54 1.56
N VAL A 46 1.65 5.85 1.26
CA VAL A 46 2.23 5.64 -0.07
C VAL A 46 2.14 4.17 -0.49
N LEU A 47 2.33 3.24 0.44
CA LEU A 47 2.20 1.80 0.18
C LEU A 47 0.77 1.41 -0.19
N GLN A 48 -0.24 1.93 0.52
CA GLN A 48 -1.64 1.65 0.24
C GLN A 48 -2.05 2.16 -1.15
N PHE A 49 -1.63 3.37 -1.51
CA PHE A 49 -1.86 3.93 -2.84
C PHE A 49 -1.27 3.04 -3.94
N PHE A 50 0.00 2.63 -3.81
CA PHE A 50 0.63 1.75 -4.82
C PHE A 50 0.13 0.30 -4.78
N SER A 51 -0.50 -0.11 -3.68
CA SER A 51 -1.22 -1.38 -3.60
C SER A 51 -2.49 -1.34 -4.46
N MET A 52 -3.25 -0.24 -4.40
CA MET A 52 -4.40 0.00 -5.27
C MET A 52 -4.03 0.02 -6.75
N GLU A 53 -2.89 0.62 -7.10
CA GLU A 53 -2.39 0.71 -8.49
C GLU A 53 -1.70 -0.57 -8.99
N GLY A 54 -1.48 -1.56 -8.12
CA GLY A 54 -0.86 -2.84 -8.48
C GLY A 54 0.62 -2.75 -8.86
N ARG A 55 1.34 -1.78 -8.27
CA ARG A 55 2.75 -1.49 -8.59
C ARG A 55 3.69 -2.34 -7.74
N ASP A 56 3.81 -3.63 -8.10
CA ASP A 56 4.63 -4.63 -7.40
C ASP A 56 6.06 -4.15 -7.08
N ASP A 57 6.68 -3.43 -8.03
CA ASP A 57 8.03 -2.87 -7.92
C ASP A 57 8.14 -1.84 -6.78
N ILE A 58 7.17 -0.92 -6.71
CA ILE A 58 7.14 0.13 -5.69
C ILE A 58 6.68 -0.44 -4.35
N VAL A 59 5.70 -1.35 -4.33
CA VAL A 59 5.24 -2.02 -3.11
C VAL A 59 6.40 -2.78 -2.46
N GLY A 60 7.16 -3.56 -3.25
CA GLY A 60 8.37 -4.23 -2.76
C GLY A 60 9.39 -3.26 -2.18
N LEU A 61 9.70 -2.17 -2.88
CA LEU A 61 10.62 -1.14 -2.40
C LEU A 61 10.17 -0.53 -1.06
N LEU A 62 8.90 -0.18 -0.93
CA LEU A 62 8.35 0.41 0.29
C LEU A 62 8.40 -0.55 1.47
N LEU A 63 8.11 -1.84 1.24
CA LEU A 63 8.25 -2.90 2.25
C LEU A 63 9.69 -3.06 2.70
N ASP A 64 10.65 -3.04 1.77
CA ASP A 64 12.09 -3.07 2.09
C ASP A 64 12.53 -1.86 2.92
N MET A 65 11.81 -0.72 2.80
CA MET A 65 12.04 0.48 3.60
C MET A 65 11.36 0.45 4.98
N GLY A 66 10.62 -0.61 5.29
CA GLY A 66 9.93 -0.77 6.57
C GLY A 66 8.50 -0.22 6.60
N ALA A 67 7.91 0.08 5.43
CA ALA A 67 6.47 0.34 5.37
C ALA A 67 5.69 -0.87 5.85
N ARG A 68 4.59 -0.63 6.58
CA ARG A 68 3.76 -1.69 7.13
C ARG A 68 2.76 -2.19 6.08
N ALA A 69 2.79 -3.49 5.80
CA ALA A 69 1.71 -4.16 5.11
C ALA A 69 0.56 -4.40 6.10
N ASP A 70 -0.61 -3.83 5.86
CA ASP A 70 -1.80 -3.98 6.69
C ASP A 70 -3.01 -4.50 5.88
N GLU A 71 -4.12 -4.74 6.58
CA GLU A 71 -5.37 -5.20 5.98
C GLU A 71 -5.88 -4.27 4.86
N TRP A 72 -5.64 -2.96 4.99
CA TRP A 72 -6.07 -1.95 4.01
C TRP A 72 -5.23 -2.01 2.73
N ALA A 73 -3.92 -2.21 2.83
CA ALA A 73 -3.07 -2.43 1.67
C ALA A 73 -3.57 -3.64 0.85
N VAL A 74 -3.95 -4.74 1.52
CA VAL A 74 -4.49 -5.92 0.84
C VAL A 74 -5.87 -5.61 0.24
N TYR A 75 -6.75 -4.94 0.98
CA TYR A 75 -8.06 -4.51 0.50
C TYR A 75 -7.96 -3.68 -0.79
N PHE A 76 -7.04 -2.72 -0.85
CA PHE A 76 -6.85 -1.88 -2.03
C PHE A 76 -6.31 -2.68 -3.24
N ALA A 77 -5.37 -3.61 -3.02
CA ALA A 77 -4.90 -4.50 -4.08
C ALA A 77 -5.97 -5.49 -4.57
N CYS A 78 -6.98 -5.80 -3.73
CA CYS A 78 -8.11 -6.63 -4.11
C CYS A 78 -9.04 -6.00 -5.13
N GLY A 79 -9.14 -4.66 -5.19
CA GLY A 79 -10.00 -3.95 -6.13
C GLY A 79 -9.74 -4.40 -7.57
N PRO A 80 -8.66 -3.96 -8.24
CA PRO A 80 -8.40 -4.35 -9.62
C PRO A 80 -7.94 -5.82 -9.78
N ALA A 81 -8.03 -6.63 -8.72
CA ALA A 81 -7.51 -8.00 -8.62
C ALA A 81 -6.02 -8.10 -8.95
N HIS A 82 -5.20 -7.24 -8.33
CA HIS A 82 -3.74 -7.27 -8.44
C HIS A 82 -3.16 -8.45 -7.65
N VAL A 83 -3.32 -9.66 -8.20
CA VAL A 83 -2.96 -10.94 -7.55
C VAL A 83 -1.50 -10.96 -7.10
N SER A 84 -0.58 -10.42 -7.91
CA SER A 84 0.84 -10.33 -7.56
C SER A 84 1.07 -9.43 -6.35
N THR A 85 0.45 -8.25 -6.33
CA THR A 85 0.56 -7.29 -5.23
C THR A 85 -0.04 -7.86 -3.94
N VAL A 86 -1.21 -8.51 -4.02
CA VAL A 86 -1.80 -9.24 -2.89
C VAL A 86 -0.81 -10.29 -2.36
N ALA A 87 -0.20 -11.08 -3.23
CA ALA A 87 0.77 -12.09 -2.81
C ALA A 87 2.00 -11.48 -2.11
N ILE A 88 2.51 -10.34 -2.61
CA ILE A 88 3.63 -9.60 -2.00
C ILE A 88 3.26 -9.13 -0.58
N LEU A 89 2.08 -8.50 -0.43
CA LEU A 89 1.61 -7.98 0.86
C LEU A 89 1.39 -9.10 1.89
N LEU A 90 0.81 -10.24 1.47
CA LEU A 90 0.64 -11.42 2.32
C LEU A 90 1.99 -12.04 2.71
N ALA A 91 2.95 -12.09 1.79
CA ALA A 91 4.30 -12.57 2.08
C ALA A 91 5.04 -11.65 3.07
N ALA A 92 4.70 -10.35 3.08
CA ALA A 92 5.17 -9.39 4.05
C ALA A 92 4.43 -9.44 5.41
N GLY A 93 3.49 -10.36 5.58
CA GLY A 93 2.79 -10.61 6.84
C GLY A 93 1.51 -9.78 7.03
N ALA A 94 0.97 -9.17 5.98
CA ALA A 94 -0.35 -8.55 6.07
C ALA A 94 -1.43 -9.59 6.38
N GLU A 95 -2.29 -9.29 7.35
CA GLU A 95 -3.47 -10.09 7.67
C GLU A 95 -4.69 -9.45 6.99
N PRO A 96 -5.30 -10.07 5.97
CA PRO A 96 -6.43 -9.47 5.28
C PRO A 96 -7.72 -9.62 6.09
N ASP A 97 -8.59 -8.61 6.03
CA ASP A 97 -10.00 -8.83 6.31
C ASP A 97 -10.63 -9.61 5.13
N CYS A 98 -10.78 -10.92 5.31
CA CYS A 98 -11.31 -11.82 4.29
C CYS A 98 -12.71 -11.42 3.79
N GLU A 99 -13.57 -10.87 4.65
CA GLU A 99 -14.93 -10.49 4.26
C GLU A 99 -14.91 -9.19 3.44
N ALA A 100 -14.14 -8.19 3.87
CA ALA A 100 -13.95 -6.96 3.12
C ALA A 100 -13.30 -7.23 1.75
N CYS A 101 -12.21 -8.00 1.73
CA CYS A 101 -11.51 -8.38 0.50
C CYS A 101 -12.40 -9.20 -0.44
N SER A 102 -13.20 -10.14 0.08
CA SER A 102 -14.13 -10.92 -0.74
C SER A 102 -15.21 -10.05 -1.37
N ARG A 103 -15.73 -9.05 -0.64
CA ARG A 103 -16.71 -8.10 -1.17
C ARG A 103 -16.10 -7.24 -2.28
N GLU A 104 -14.88 -6.75 -2.05
CA GLU A 104 -14.15 -5.93 -3.03
C GLU A 104 -13.86 -6.71 -4.32
N LEU A 105 -13.31 -7.92 -4.19
CA LEU A 105 -13.08 -8.82 -5.32
C LEU A 105 -14.38 -9.11 -6.10
N THR A 106 -15.49 -9.31 -5.39
CA THR A 106 -16.79 -9.55 -6.04
C THR A 106 -17.30 -8.31 -6.77
N ALA A 107 -17.09 -7.10 -6.23
CA ALA A 107 -17.43 -5.84 -6.90
C ALA A 107 -16.68 -5.70 -8.24
N TRP A 108 -15.47 -6.26 -8.32
CA TRP A 108 -14.66 -6.35 -9.53
C TRP A 108 -14.88 -7.61 -10.37
N GLY A 109 -15.95 -8.37 -10.08
CA GLY A 109 -16.35 -9.52 -10.89
C GLY A 109 -15.51 -10.78 -10.65
N VAL A 110 -14.68 -10.82 -9.60
CA VAL A 110 -13.94 -12.02 -9.19
C VAL A 110 -14.82 -12.82 -8.23
N PRO A 111 -15.34 -13.99 -8.64
CA PRO A 111 -16.23 -14.78 -7.80
C PRO A 111 -15.46 -15.48 -6.68
N ARG A 112 -16.09 -15.59 -5.51
CA ARG A 112 -15.62 -16.51 -4.46
C ARG A 112 -15.64 -17.92 -5.03
N LYS A 113 -14.50 -18.63 -4.99
CA LYS A 113 -14.48 -20.05 -5.33
C LYS A 113 -15.48 -20.76 -4.42
N SER A 114 -16.48 -21.43 -5.01
CA SER A 114 -17.28 -22.37 -4.24
C SER A 114 -16.36 -23.48 -3.78
N GLU A 115 -16.29 -23.69 -2.46
CA GLU A 115 -15.67 -24.89 -1.93
C GLU A 115 -16.45 -26.09 -2.50
N SER A 116 -15.84 -26.77 -3.47
CA SER A 116 -16.36 -28.04 -3.95
C SER A 116 -16.04 -29.06 -2.85
N LYS A 117 -17.11 -29.45 -2.15
CA LYS A 117 -17.09 -30.38 -1.02
C LYS A 117 -16.65 -31.78 -1.43
#